data_AF-A0A1M7HZQ3-F1
#
_entry.id   AF-A0A1M7HZQ3-F1
#
_cell.length_a   1.000
_cell.length_b   1.000
_cell.length_c   1.000
_cell.angle_alpha   90.00
_cell.angle_beta   90.00
_cell.angle_gamma   90.00
#
_symmetry.space_group_name_H-M   'P 1'
#
loop_
_entity.id
_entity.type
_entity.pdbx_description
1 polymer ?
#
loop_
_entity_poly.entity_id
_entity_poly.type
_entity_poly.pdbx_seq_one_letter_code
_entity_poly.pdbx_strand_id
1 'polypeptide(L)'
;MSRCNLLIFKQKAMLLNISYNRSKTKEKIDKEVGKPFTLLARMKLNGTGSPKLHITDTSIDIHNLLVLDNNANTCNVEMRPNGIIVMFRSLLETYALVIPYYKLHLYKGKAEEYSIYRDHSKIKVRADTPAIHKYFKKILDYKADNALTQIGDL
;
A
#
# COMPACT_ATOMS: atom_id res chain seq x y z
N MET A 1 11.32 -19.88 -27.91
CA MET A 1 11.31 -19.57 -26.46
C MET A 1 10.02 -18.85 -26.12
N SER A 2 9.35 -19.34 -25.09
CA SER A 2 7.90 -19.46 -25.03
C SER A 2 7.16 -18.18 -24.60
N ARG A 3 6.03 -17.92 -25.26
CA ARG A 3 4.97 -16.94 -24.88
C ARG A 3 4.45 -17.13 -23.44
N CYS A 4 4.85 -18.20 -22.75
CA CYS A 4 4.50 -18.50 -21.35
C CYS A 4 5.04 -17.46 -20.34
N ASN A 5 6.23 -16.88 -20.54
CA ASN A 5 6.77 -15.91 -19.57
C ASN A 5 6.03 -14.56 -19.58
N LEU A 6 5.31 -14.22 -20.67
CA LEU A 6 4.56 -12.96 -20.75
C LEU A 6 3.24 -13.02 -19.95
N LEU A 7 2.72 -14.22 -19.69
CA LEU A 7 1.49 -14.41 -18.92
C LEU A 7 1.73 -14.32 -17.41
N ILE A 8 2.90 -14.72 -16.91
CA ILE A 8 3.25 -14.64 -15.48
C ILE A 8 3.33 -13.17 -14.99
N PHE A 9 3.69 -12.24 -15.87
CA PHE A 9 3.66 -10.80 -15.56
C PHE A 9 2.29 -10.15 -15.77
N LYS A 10 1.34 -10.83 -16.44
CA LYS A 10 0.05 -10.23 -16.84
C LYS A 10 -1.00 -10.21 -15.72
N GLN A 11 -0.67 -10.68 -14.52
CA GLN A 11 -1.59 -10.65 -13.38
C GLN A 11 -0.90 -10.49 -12.02
N LYS A 12 0.15 -9.64 -11.90
CA LYS A 12 0.57 -9.16 -10.57
C LYS A 12 -0.43 -8.13 -10.06
N ALA A 13 -1.15 -8.47 -9.00
CA ALA A 13 -2.23 -7.67 -8.44
C ALA A 13 -1.77 -6.26 -8.03
N MET A 14 -2.15 -5.24 -8.83
CA MET A 14 -1.84 -3.80 -8.75
C MET A 14 -0.54 -3.39 -8.02
N LEU A 15 0.57 -3.99 -8.42
CA LEU A 15 1.90 -3.42 -8.22
C LEU A 15 2.24 -2.57 -9.45
N LEU A 16 2.22 -1.25 -9.29
CA LEU A 16 2.29 -0.29 -10.40
C LEU A 16 3.52 0.61 -10.26
N ASN A 17 4.23 0.88 -11.36
CA ASN A 17 5.18 1.98 -11.41
C ASN A 17 4.41 3.30 -11.60
N ILE A 18 4.61 4.26 -10.70
CA ILE A 18 3.92 5.55 -10.65
C ILE A 18 4.88 6.74 -10.85
N SER A 19 6.13 6.50 -11.25
CA SER A 19 7.15 7.54 -11.46
C SER A 19 6.73 8.53 -12.55
N TYR A 20 6.11 8.01 -13.60
CA TYR A 20 5.56 8.82 -14.68
C TYR A 20 4.08 9.04 -14.44
N ASN A 21 3.67 10.31 -14.43
CA ASN A 21 2.27 10.70 -14.28
C ASN A 21 1.48 10.37 -15.56
N ARG A 22 1.03 9.11 -15.66
CA ARG A 22 0.15 8.64 -16.73
C ARG A 22 -1.29 8.68 -16.25
N SER A 23 -2.17 9.39 -16.98
CA SER A 23 -3.60 9.52 -16.65
C SER A 23 -4.26 8.17 -16.40
N LYS A 24 -4.01 7.19 -17.28
CA LYS A 24 -4.55 5.81 -17.15
C LYS A 24 -4.16 5.13 -15.85
N THR A 25 -2.91 5.30 -15.38
CA THR A 25 -2.47 4.72 -14.10
C THR A 25 -3.18 5.38 -12.94
N LYS A 26 -3.28 6.72 -12.97
CA LYS A 26 -3.99 7.49 -11.94
C LYS A 26 -5.47 7.11 -11.87
N GLU A 27 -6.17 7.05 -13.00
CA GLU A 27 -7.57 6.63 -13.08
C GLU A 27 -7.77 5.21 -12.52
N LYS A 28 -6.83 4.29 -12.82
CA LYS A 28 -6.86 2.93 -12.29
C LYS A 28 -6.72 2.90 -10.76
N ILE A 29 -5.81 3.72 -10.21
CA ILE A 29 -5.63 3.86 -8.76
C ILE A 29 -6.89 4.48 -8.13
N ASP A 30 -7.37 5.58 -8.69
CA ASP A 30 -8.54 6.31 -8.17
C ASP A 30 -9.80 5.42 -8.21
N LYS A 31 -9.95 4.56 -9.22
CA LYS A 31 -11.05 3.59 -9.30
C LYS A 31 -10.95 2.51 -8.21
N GLU A 32 -9.75 2.04 -7.90
CA GLU A 32 -9.53 0.93 -6.96
C GLU A 32 -9.62 1.38 -5.50
N VAL A 33 -8.99 2.51 -5.15
CA VAL A 33 -8.86 2.97 -3.74
C VAL A 33 -9.47 4.34 -3.48
N GLY A 34 -10.08 4.96 -4.48
CA GLY A 34 -10.66 6.29 -4.38
C GLY A 34 -9.65 7.41 -4.64
N LYS A 35 -10.17 8.61 -4.91
CA LYS A 35 -9.40 9.84 -5.09
C LYS A 35 -8.67 10.24 -3.79
N PRO A 36 -7.63 11.10 -3.84
CA PRO A 36 -6.99 11.58 -2.63
C PRO A 36 -8.00 12.31 -1.76
N PHE A 37 -7.86 12.19 -0.44
CA PHE A 37 -8.67 12.97 0.49
C PHE A 37 -8.54 14.48 0.20
N THR A 38 -9.65 15.21 0.28
CA THR A 38 -9.64 16.67 0.23
C THR A 38 -8.86 17.24 1.40
N LEU A 39 -8.36 18.48 1.29
CA LEU A 39 -7.59 19.11 2.36
C LEU A 39 -8.33 19.09 3.72
N LEU A 40 -9.63 19.38 3.70
CA LEU A 40 -10.48 19.33 4.89
C LEU A 40 -10.55 17.92 5.50
N ALA A 41 -10.73 16.89 4.68
CA ALA A 41 -10.75 15.50 5.16
C ALA A 41 -9.38 15.07 5.72
N ARG A 42 -8.27 15.51 5.09
CA ARG A 42 -6.91 15.23 5.59
C ARG A 42 -6.68 15.85 6.97
N MET A 43 -7.16 17.06 7.22
CA MET A 43 -7.07 17.69 8.54
C MET A 43 -7.89 16.94 9.59
N LYS A 44 -9.14 16.57 9.27
CA LYS A 44 -9.99 15.76 10.18
C LYS A 44 -9.36 14.41 10.54
N LEU A 45 -8.62 13.82 9.62
CA LEU A 45 -7.91 12.56 9.83
C LEU A 45 -6.54 12.75 10.52
N ASN A 46 -6.08 13.96 10.81
CA ASN A 46 -4.70 14.23 11.26
C ASN A 46 -3.65 13.67 10.29
N GLY A 47 -3.77 14.01 9.00
CA GLY A 47 -2.92 13.52 7.92
C GLY A 47 -3.41 12.22 7.30
N THR A 48 -2.75 11.75 6.25
CA THR A 48 -3.14 10.51 5.53
C THR A 48 -1.95 9.59 5.24
N GLY A 49 -0.73 10.12 5.26
CA GLY A 49 0.49 9.38 5.06
C GLY A 49 1.07 8.85 6.37
N SER A 50 1.78 7.72 6.29
CA SER A 50 2.60 7.20 7.37
C SER A 50 3.88 8.03 7.53
N PRO A 51 4.54 7.95 8.70
CA PRO A 51 5.97 8.19 8.80
C PRO A 51 6.75 7.32 7.79
N LYS A 52 8.04 7.60 7.58
CA LYS A 52 8.90 6.71 6.79
C LYS A 52 9.02 5.36 7.51
N LEU A 53 8.69 4.28 6.82
CA LEU A 53 8.69 2.92 7.38
C LEU A 53 9.89 2.14 6.83
N HIS A 54 10.55 1.36 7.69
CA HIS A 54 11.60 0.44 7.29
C HIS A 54 11.01 -0.92 6.94
N ILE A 55 11.30 -1.40 5.73
CA ILE A 55 10.84 -2.70 5.25
C ILE A 55 11.75 -3.77 5.86
N THR A 56 11.15 -4.76 6.52
CA THR A 56 11.88 -5.88 7.15
C THR A 56 11.86 -7.14 6.30
N ASP A 57 10.77 -7.38 5.57
CA ASP A 57 10.55 -8.60 4.78
C ASP A 57 9.49 -8.35 3.71
N THR A 58 9.57 -9.04 2.56
CA THR A 58 8.62 -8.87 1.45
C THR A 58 8.33 -10.18 0.74
N SER A 59 7.34 -10.20 -0.13
CA SER A 59 7.17 -11.26 -1.14
C SER A 59 8.20 -11.11 -2.27
N ILE A 60 8.51 -12.21 -2.94
CA ILE A 60 9.60 -12.29 -3.94
C ILE A 60 9.46 -11.27 -5.08
N ASP A 61 8.22 -10.96 -5.46
CA ASP A 61 7.90 -9.99 -6.49
C ASP A 61 8.32 -8.55 -6.15
N ILE A 62 8.18 -8.17 -4.88
CA ILE A 62 8.56 -6.86 -4.35
C ILE A 62 10.05 -6.86 -3.99
N HIS A 63 10.54 -7.97 -3.42
CA HIS A 63 11.95 -8.15 -3.12
C HIS A 63 12.82 -7.92 -4.36
N ASN A 64 12.45 -8.54 -5.49
CA ASN A 64 13.15 -8.40 -6.77
C ASN A 64 13.19 -6.96 -7.30
N LEU A 65 12.30 -6.07 -6.85
CA LEU A 65 12.37 -4.64 -7.19
C LEU A 65 13.28 -3.91 -6.19
N LEU A 66 13.12 -4.17 -4.90
CA LEU A 66 13.90 -3.52 -3.85
C LEU A 66 15.40 -3.77 -3.99
N VAL A 67 15.82 -5.00 -4.31
CA VAL A 67 17.25 -5.34 -4.47
C VAL A 67 17.92 -4.68 -5.68
N LEU A 68 17.14 -4.12 -6.61
CA LEU A 68 17.70 -3.36 -7.72
C LEU A 68 18.15 -1.97 -7.29
N ASP A 69 17.66 -1.47 -6.16
CA ASP A 69 18.04 -0.17 -5.60
C ASP A 69 19.12 -0.33 -4.54
N ASN A 70 20.11 0.56 -4.55
CA ASN A 70 21.19 0.55 -3.57
C ASN A 70 20.86 1.40 -2.31
N ASN A 71 19.57 1.72 -2.12
CA ASN A 71 19.09 2.57 -1.03
C ASN A 71 18.52 1.76 0.13
N ALA A 72 18.25 2.45 1.24
CA ALA A 72 17.54 1.86 2.35
C ALA A 72 16.13 1.40 1.94
N ASN A 73 15.83 0.12 2.17
CA ASN A 73 14.52 -0.51 1.94
C ASN A 73 13.47 0.14 2.84
N THR A 74 12.79 1.15 2.29
CA THR A 74 11.81 1.95 3.02
C THR A 74 10.57 2.17 2.18
N CYS A 75 9.43 2.33 2.85
CA CYS A 75 8.16 2.62 2.20
C CYS A 75 7.36 3.67 2.95
N ASN A 76 6.36 4.22 2.27
CA ASN A 76 5.32 5.05 2.83
C ASN A 76 3.97 4.42 2.56
N VAL A 77 3.06 4.49 3.52
CA VAL A 77 1.67 4.09 3.33
C VAL A 77 0.83 5.36 3.25
N GLU A 78 -0.05 5.46 2.26
CA GLU A 78 -1.05 6.52 2.13
C GLU A 78 -2.44 5.92 2.28
N MET A 79 -3.25 6.48 3.18
CA MET A 79 -4.67 6.17 3.27
C MET A 79 -5.44 6.86 2.15
N ARG A 80 -6.40 6.12 1.59
CA ARG A 80 -7.40 6.58 0.63
C ARG A 80 -8.81 6.21 1.12
N PRO A 81 -9.87 6.78 0.52
CA PRO A 81 -11.23 6.50 0.94
C PRO A 81 -11.60 5.00 0.89
N ASN A 82 -11.15 4.27 -0.14
CA ASN A 82 -11.53 2.87 -0.37
C ASN A 82 -10.34 1.90 -0.19
N GLY A 83 -9.19 2.37 0.27
CA GLY A 83 -8.02 1.51 0.51
C GLY A 83 -6.79 2.25 0.97
N ILE A 84 -5.63 1.62 0.77
CA ILE A 84 -4.31 2.20 1.03
C ILE A 84 -3.41 2.04 -0.19
N ILE A 85 -2.36 2.84 -0.25
CA ILE A 85 -1.28 2.72 -1.23
C ILE A 85 0.03 2.58 -0.47
N VAL A 86 0.77 1.50 -0.70
CA VAL A 86 2.13 1.32 -0.16
C VAL A 86 3.12 1.69 -1.25
N MET A 87 3.85 2.79 -1.05
CA MET A 87 4.82 3.33 -2.00
C MET A 87 6.24 3.03 -1.55
N PHE A 88 7.09 2.55 -2.46
CA PHE A 88 8.52 2.31 -2.22
C PHE A 88 9.32 2.63 -3.49
N ARG A 89 10.64 2.82 -3.35
CA ARG A 89 11.52 3.14 -4.48
C ARG A 89 12.29 1.92 -4.98
N SER A 90 12.57 1.92 -6.28
CA SER A 90 13.44 0.96 -6.97
C SER A 90 14.09 1.66 -8.17
N LEU A 91 15.42 1.69 -8.27
CA LEU A 91 16.16 2.30 -9.40
C LEU A 91 15.66 3.72 -9.78
N LEU A 92 15.51 4.61 -8.80
CA LEU A 92 14.94 5.97 -8.96
C LEU A 92 13.45 6.02 -9.35
N GLU A 93 12.83 4.88 -9.63
CA GLU A 93 11.41 4.77 -9.89
C GLU A 93 10.64 4.56 -8.58
N THR A 94 9.41 5.07 -8.52
CA THR A 94 8.48 4.86 -7.41
C THR A 94 7.44 3.84 -7.82
N TYR A 95 7.35 2.76 -7.04
CA TYR A 95 6.35 1.73 -7.19
C TYR A 95 5.29 1.88 -6.11
N ALA A 96 4.06 1.52 -6.45
CA ALA A 96 2.90 1.56 -5.59
C ALA A 96 2.20 0.20 -5.60
N LEU A 97 2.10 -0.42 -4.42
CA LEU A 97 1.18 -1.52 -4.17
C LEU A 97 -0.16 -0.93 -3.71
N VAL A 98 -1.16 -0.97 -4.59
CA VAL A 98 -2.48 -0.38 -4.36
C VAL A 98 -3.40 -1.42 -3.75
N ILE A 99 -3.90 -1.22 -2.53
CA ILE A 99 -4.64 -2.25 -1.80
C ILE A 99 -6.01 -1.70 -1.38
N PRO A 100 -7.12 -2.13 -2.00
CA PRO A 100 -8.44 -1.76 -1.52
C PRO A 100 -8.75 -2.41 -0.16
N TYR A 101 -9.55 -1.76 0.68
CA TYR A 101 -9.79 -2.21 2.06
C TYR A 101 -10.39 -3.63 2.15
N TYR A 102 -11.21 -4.02 1.18
CA TYR A 102 -11.80 -5.36 1.12
C TYR A 102 -10.77 -6.47 0.83
N LYS A 103 -9.60 -6.14 0.26
CA LYS A 103 -8.46 -7.07 0.08
C LYS A 103 -7.32 -6.86 1.08
N LEU A 104 -7.39 -5.80 1.88
CA LEU A 104 -6.33 -5.45 2.82
C LEU A 104 -6.40 -6.39 4.04
N HIS A 105 -5.34 -7.15 4.26
CA HIS A 105 -5.10 -7.83 5.52
C HIS A 105 -3.90 -7.19 6.22
N LEU A 106 -4.13 -6.70 7.43
CA LEU A 106 -3.12 -6.08 8.27
C LEU A 106 -2.94 -6.93 9.53
N TYR A 107 -1.74 -7.44 9.76
CA TYR A 107 -1.42 -8.21 10.96
C TYR A 107 -0.33 -7.50 11.74
N LYS A 108 -0.52 -7.38 13.06
CA LYS A 108 0.58 -7.08 13.97
C LYS A 108 1.31 -8.41 14.20
N GLY A 109 2.54 -8.53 13.70
CA GLY A 109 3.35 -9.72 13.83
C GLY A 109 3.95 -9.79 15.24
N LYS A 110 5.26 -9.58 15.34
CA LYS A 110 5.93 -9.33 16.62
C LYS A 110 5.48 -7.96 17.18
N ALA A 111 5.79 -7.68 18.45
CA ALA A 111 5.42 -6.42 19.11
C ALA A 111 5.77 -5.17 18.26
N GLU A 112 6.87 -5.23 17.51
CA GLU A 112 7.46 -4.14 16.73
C GLU A 112 7.43 -4.38 15.21
N GLU A 113 6.49 -5.17 14.69
CA GLU A 113 6.37 -5.42 13.24
C GLU A 113 4.91 -5.45 12.78
N TYR A 114 4.62 -4.77 11.67
CA TYR A 114 3.34 -4.93 10.95
C TYR A 114 3.57 -5.63 9.63
N SER A 115 2.65 -6.52 9.28
CA SER A 115 2.60 -7.17 7.97
C SER A 115 1.38 -6.69 7.21
N ILE A 116 1.61 -6.18 6.01
CA ILE A 116 0.61 -5.69 5.06
C ILE A 116 0.51 -6.71 3.92
N TYR A 117 -0.68 -7.24 3.70
CA TYR A 117 -0.94 -8.22 2.65
C TYR A 117 -2.01 -7.76 1.68
N ARG A 118 -1.83 -8.22 0.44
CA ARG A 118 -2.86 -8.22 -0.59
C ARG A 118 -2.65 -9.45 -1.48
N ASP A 119 -3.63 -10.33 -1.54
CA ASP A 119 -3.56 -11.56 -2.34
C ASP A 119 -2.23 -12.30 -2.03
N HIS A 120 -1.28 -12.38 -2.98
CA HIS A 120 0.04 -12.99 -2.78
C HIS A 120 1.16 -12.02 -2.42
N SER A 121 0.91 -10.71 -2.48
CA SER A 121 1.90 -9.67 -2.18
C SER A 121 1.94 -9.39 -0.67
N LYS A 122 3.15 -9.32 -0.12
CA LYS A 122 3.42 -9.11 1.31
C LYS A 122 4.50 -8.03 1.47
N ILE A 123 4.27 -7.09 2.39
CA ILE A 123 5.29 -6.15 2.88
C ILE A 123 5.22 -6.15 4.40
N LYS A 124 6.34 -6.43 5.07
CA LYS A 124 6.49 -6.26 6.51
C LYS A 124 7.32 -5.01 6.80
N VAL A 125 6.92 -4.31 7.85
CA VAL A 125 7.56 -3.06 8.26
C VAL A 125 7.84 -3.06 9.75
N ARG A 126 8.96 -2.47 10.13
CA ARG A 126 9.31 -2.20 11.52
C ARG A 126 8.38 -1.15 12.11
N ALA A 127 7.98 -1.36 13.35
CA ALA A 127 7.17 -0.47 14.16
C ALA A 127 7.85 -0.24 15.51
N ASP A 128 8.86 0.61 15.48
CA ASP A 128 9.73 0.99 16.61
C ASP A 128 9.28 2.29 17.29
N THR A 129 8.25 2.97 16.75
CA THR A 129 7.75 4.23 17.30
C THR A 129 6.24 4.20 17.56
N PRO A 130 5.76 4.89 18.62
CA PRO A 130 4.32 5.03 18.89
C PRO A 130 3.53 5.65 17.73
N ALA A 131 4.17 6.51 16.94
CA ALA A 131 3.56 7.14 15.77
C ALA A 131 3.17 6.11 14.70
N ILE A 132 4.02 5.10 14.48
CA ILE A 132 3.75 4.00 13.54
C ILE A 132 2.56 3.17 14.04
N HIS A 133 2.55 2.79 15.32
CA HIS A 133 1.43 2.06 15.92
C HIS A 133 0.10 2.83 15.81
N LYS A 134 0.12 4.13 16.12
CA LYS A 134 -1.05 5.00 16.00
C LYS A 134 -1.56 5.08 14.56
N TYR A 135 -0.64 5.14 13.59
CA TYR A 135 -0.98 5.18 12.17
C TYR A 135 -1.63 3.87 11.70
N PHE A 136 -1.06 2.71 12.04
CA PHE A 136 -1.66 1.42 11.66
C PHE A 136 -3.00 1.16 12.36
N LYS A 137 -3.13 1.56 13.64
CA LYS A 137 -4.42 1.53 14.34
C LYS A 137 -5.46 2.37 13.61
N LYS A 138 -5.10 3.59 13.20
CA LYS A 138 -5.99 4.47 12.43
C LYS A 138 -6.45 3.87 11.11
N ILE A 139 -5.60 3.13 10.39
CA ILE A 139 -6.01 2.39 9.18
C ILE A 139 -7.11 1.37 9.52
N LEU A 140 -6.91 0.60 10.59
CA LEU A 140 -7.88 -0.41 11.03
C LEU A 140 -9.20 0.22 11.48
N ASP A 141 -9.14 1.27 12.30
CA ASP A 141 -10.31 2.02 12.77
C ASP A 141 -11.10 2.56 11.56
N TYR A 142 -10.43 3.25 10.63
CA TYR A 142 -11.08 3.78 9.42
C TYR A 142 -11.69 2.67 8.56
N LYS A 143 -10.99 1.55 8.37
CA LYS A 143 -11.50 0.40 7.62
C LYS A 143 -12.77 -0.16 8.28
N ALA A 144 -12.80 -0.28 9.61
CA ALA A 144 -13.95 -0.81 10.34
C ALA A 144 -15.16 0.11 10.22
N ASP A 145 -14.97 1.42 10.43
CA ASP A 145 -16.04 2.42 10.37
C ASP A 145 -16.68 2.49 8.97
N ASN A 146 -15.87 2.35 7.91
CA ASN A 146 -16.34 2.46 6.52
C ASN A 146 -16.74 1.10 5.90
N ALA A 147 -16.48 -0.03 6.57
CA ALA A 147 -16.94 -1.33 6.12
C ALA A 147 -18.45 -1.50 6.33
N LEU A 148 -19.01 -0.90 7.39
CA LEU A 148 -20.44 -0.97 7.72
C LEU A 148 -21.30 -0.19 6.71
N THR A 149 -20.80 0.94 6.22
CA THR A 149 -21.50 1.78 5.23
C THR A 149 -21.71 1.06 3.89
N GLN A 150 -20.84 0.11 3.52
CA GLN A 150 -20.94 -0.59 2.24
C GLN A 150 -21.97 -1.74 2.22
N ILE A 151 -22.41 -2.21 3.40
CA ILE A 151 -23.40 -3.30 3.50
C ILE A 151 -24.83 -2.73 3.50
N GLY A 152 -25.03 -1.49 3.94
CA GLY A 152 -26.35 -0.84 4.00
C GLY A 152 -26.86 -0.26 2.67
N ASP A 153 -26.01 -0.20 1.65
CA ASP A 153 -26.33 0.35 0.31
C ASP A 153 -26.57 -0.74 -0.75
N LEU A 154 -26.71 -2.01 -0.34
CA LEU A 154 -27.06 -3.19 -1.16
C LEU A 154 -28.48 -3.68 -0.85
#